data_AF-A0A6V7KJV8-F1
#
_entry.id   AF-A0A6V7KJV8-F1
#
_cell.length_a   1.000
_cell.length_b   1.000
_cell.length_c   1.000
_cell.angle_alpha   90.00
_cell.angle_beta   90.00
_cell.angle_gamma   90.00
#
_symmetry.space_group_name_H-M   'P 1'
#
loop_
_entity.id
_entity.type
_entity.pdbx_description
1 polymer ?
#
loop_
_entity_poly.entity_id
_entity_poly.type
_entity_poly.pdbx_seq_one_letter_code
_entity_poly.pdbx_strand_id
1 'polypeptide(L)'
;NADCTTIRCREGQTCLTEMNSNRPRCVTCTYRCPRKRERMRERKRDRHRDWERDSPNNSVLCATNNITYPSWCHIIKDACVTGFVLETKHAGPCDAHDSPFY
;
A
#
# COMPACT_ATOMS: atom_id res chain seq x y z
N ASN A 1 -13.37 -12.35 22.73
CA ASN A 1 -12.30 -11.78 21.90
C ASN A 1 -12.86 -10.55 21.21
N ALA A 2 -12.11 -9.45 21.07
CA ALA A 2 -12.59 -8.24 20.40
C ALA A 2 -12.30 -8.34 18.90
N ASP A 3 -13.24 -7.92 18.05
CA ASP A 3 -13.17 -7.98 16.58
C ASP A 3 -13.82 -6.74 15.95
N CYS A 4 -13.82 -6.65 14.62
CA CYS A 4 -14.45 -5.52 13.93
C CYS A 4 -15.99 -5.55 13.91
N THR A 5 -16.62 -6.61 14.43
CA THR A 5 -18.08 -6.65 14.62
C THR A 5 -18.50 -5.99 15.93
N THR A 6 -17.64 -6.07 16.94
CA THR A 6 -17.89 -5.55 18.29
C THR A 6 -17.22 -4.20 18.57
N ILE A 7 -16.12 -3.88 17.90
CA ILE A 7 -15.43 -2.60 18.05
C ILE A 7 -16.07 -1.52 17.17
N ARG A 8 -16.30 -0.34 17.77
CA ARG A 8 -16.67 0.88 17.05
C ARG A 8 -15.48 1.85 17.04
N CYS A 9 -14.97 2.14 15.84
CA CYS A 9 -13.90 3.12 15.65
C CYS A 9 -14.41 4.56 15.75
N ARG A 10 -13.49 5.53 15.84
CA ARG A 10 -13.84 6.97 15.85
C ARG A 10 -14.38 7.41 14.50
N GLU A 11 -15.00 8.59 14.46
CA GLU A 11 -15.51 9.18 13.22
C GLU A 11 -14.40 9.28 12.15
N GLY A 12 -14.71 8.84 10.92
CA GLY A 12 -13.76 8.80 9.81
C GLY A 12 -12.75 7.66 9.84
N GLN A 13 -12.77 6.80 10.87
CA GLN A 13 -11.95 5.60 10.93
C GLN A 13 -12.73 4.36 10.48
N THR A 14 -12.01 3.41 9.88
CA THR A 14 -12.54 2.11 9.49
C THR A 14 -11.83 1.03 10.29
N CYS A 15 -12.59 0.00 10.71
CA CYS A 15 -12.01 -1.15 11.39
C CYS A 15 -11.50 -2.16 10.38
N LEU A 16 -10.25 -2.57 10.51
CA LEU A 16 -9.61 -3.62 9.72
C LEU A 16 -9.13 -4.75 10.63
N THR A 17 -9.18 -5.98 10.13
CA THR A 17 -8.74 -7.17 10.87
C THR A 17 -7.31 -7.54 10.49
N GLU A 18 -6.45 -7.77 11.46
CA GLU A 18 -5.11 -8.33 11.22
C GLU A 18 -5.19 -9.84 10.92
N MET A 19 -4.61 -10.29 9.80
CA MET A 19 -4.69 -11.69 9.37
C MET A 19 -4.01 -12.69 10.33
N ASN A 20 -2.92 -12.29 10.99
CA ASN A 20 -2.15 -13.18 11.88
C ASN A 20 -2.74 -13.29 13.29
N SER A 21 -3.23 -12.16 13.83
CA SER A 21 -3.66 -12.07 15.22
C SER A 21 -5.19 -12.08 15.38
N ASN A 22 -5.94 -11.91 14.28
CA ASN A 22 -7.38 -11.63 14.26
C ASN A 22 -7.76 -10.41 15.11
N ARG A 23 -6.80 -9.52 15.36
CA ARG A 23 -7.01 -8.34 16.19
C ARG A 23 -7.58 -7.19 15.35
N PRO A 24 -8.61 -6.49 15.82
CA PRO A 24 -9.15 -5.31 15.16
C PRO A 24 -8.22 -4.10 15.30
N ARG A 25 -8.07 -3.36 14.21
CA ARG A 25 -7.30 -2.12 14.12
C ARG A 25 -8.15 -1.02 13.48
N CYS A 26 -8.31 0.10 14.18
CA CYS A 26 -8.96 1.29 13.62
C CYS A 26 -7.94 2.14 12.86
N VAL A 27 -8.16 2.36 11.57
CA VAL A 27 -7.27 3.17 10.73
C VAL A 27 -8.06 4.25 9.99
N THR A 28 -7.37 5.31 9.58
CA THR A 28 -7.95 6.35 8.73
C THR A 28 -7.69 6.01 7.27
N CYS A 29 -8.75 5.69 6.53
CA CYS A 29 -8.64 5.32 5.13
C CYS A 29 -8.38 6.53 4.23
N THR A 30 -7.41 6.39 3.33
CA THR A 30 -7.11 7.39 2.30
C THR A 30 -7.36 6.82 0.91
N TYR A 31 -8.39 7.33 0.22
CA TYR A 31 -8.78 6.80 -1.10
C TYR A 31 -8.19 7.60 -2.28
N ARG A 32 -7.68 8.80 -2.00
CA ARG A 32 -7.00 9.66 -2.98
C ARG A 32 -5.50 9.51 -2.84
N CYS A 33 -4.89 8.74 -3.73
CA CYS A 33 -3.44 8.56 -3.79
C CYS A 33 -2.84 9.37 -4.94
N PRO A 34 -1.68 10.03 -4.73
CA PRO A 34 -1.00 10.78 -5.78
C PRO A 34 -0.56 9.82 -6.90
N ARG A 35 -0.81 10.19 -8.16
CA ARG A 35 -0.42 9.38 -9.33
C ARG A 35 1.00 9.77 -9.79
N LYS A 36 1.81 8.76 -10.14
CA LYS A 36 3.19 8.90 -10.67
C LYS A 36 3.30 9.89 -11.85
N ARG A 37 2.24 10.02 -12.65
CA ARG A 37 2.19 10.88 -13.87
C ARG A 37 2.08 12.38 -13.61
N GLU A 38 1.61 12.83 -12.44
CA GLU A 38 1.43 14.26 -12.18
C GLU A 38 2.76 14.98 -11.96
N ARG A 39 3.75 14.33 -11.35
CA ARG A 39 5.12 14.86 -11.21
C ARG A 39 5.92 14.90 -12.51
N MET A 40 5.51 14.14 -13.52
CA MET A 40 6.20 14.08 -14.82
C MET A 40 5.75 15.19 -15.78
N ARG A 41 4.53 15.74 -15.62
CA ARG A 41 4.01 16.82 -16.47
C ARG A 41 4.69 18.16 -16.22
N GLU A 42 5.16 18.43 -14.99
CA GLU A 42 5.99 19.61 -14.68
C GLU A 42 7.41 19.49 -15.25
N ARG A 43 7.99 18.29 -15.29
CA ARG A 43 9.38 18.06 -15.73
C ARG A 43 9.58 17.97 -17.24
N LYS A 44 8.51 17.93 -18.03
CA LYS A 44 8.61 17.73 -19.50
C LYS A 44 8.95 19.01 -20.29
N ARG A 45 9.32 20.11 -19.63
CA ARG A 45 9.89 21.30 -20.31
C ARG A 45 11.37 21.16 -20.62
N ASP A 46 12.09 20.23 -19.98
CA ASP A 46 13.51 20.04 -20.20
C ASP A 46 13.78 18.76 -20.99
N ARG A 47 14.05 18.94 -22.28
CA ARG A 47 14.55 17.88 -23.16
C ARG A 47 16.01 17.59 -22.82
N HIS A 48 16.35 16.37 -22.44
CA HIS A 48 17.47 15.63 -23.01
C HIS A 48 17.42 14.14 -22.62
N ARG A 49 17.89 13.33 -23.57
CA ARG A 49 17.86 11.87 -23.63
C ARG A 49 18.61 11.25 -22.44
N ASP A 50 18.00 10.29 -21.76
CA ASP A 50 18.72 9.06 -21.40
C ASP A 50 17.74 7.90 -21.14
N TRP A 51 18.19 6.70 -21.46
CA TRP A 51 17.43 5.45 -21.41
C TRP A 51 17.08 5.07 -19.98
N GLU A 52 15.89 4.49 -19.83
CA GLU A 52 15.30 3.96 -18.59
C GLU A 52 16.32 3.13 -17.80
N ARG A 53 16.81 3.71 -16.71
CA ARG A 53 17.50 3.01 -15.64
C ARG A 53 16.84 3.46 -14.34
N ASP A 54 15.80 2.71 -13.96
CA ASP A 54 15.03 2.88 -12.73
C ASP A 54 15.93 3.22 -11.54
N SER A 55 15.73 4.41 -10.98
CA SER A 55 16.41 4.86 -9.76
C SER A 55 15.64 6.03 -9.13
N PRO A 56 15.70 6.28 -7.81
CA PRO A 56 15.48 5.35 -6.71
C PRO A 56 14.56 6.00 -5.64
N ASN A 57 13.61 6.85 -6.05
CA ASN A 57 12.84 7.67 -5.09
C ASN A 57 11.32 7.50 -5.19
N ASN A 58 10.88 6.42 -5.82
CA ASN A 58 9.50 5.95 -5.79
C ASN A 58 9.51 4.42 -5.87
N SER A 59 10.19 3.79 -4.90
CA SER A 59 10.22 2.34 -4.75
C SER A 59 8.79 1.83 -4.61
N VAL A 60 8.41 0.94 -5.51
CA VAL A 60 7.23 0.10 -5.30
C VAL A 60 7.43 -0.69 -4.01
N LEU A 61 6.35 -1.11 -3.38
CA LEU A 61 6.37 -1.79 -2.09
C LEU A 61 5.69 -3.14 -2.24
N CYS A 62 6.31 -4.19 -1.71
CA CYS A 62 5.63 -5.46 -1.53
C CYS A 62 4.84 -5.40 -0.22
N ALA A 63 3.56 -5.73 -0.27
CA ALA A 63 2.72 -5.81 0.92
C ALA A 63 2.58 -7.27 1.41
N THR A 64 2.00 -7.46 2.60
CA THR A 64 1.79 -8.77 3.24
C THR A 64 0.88 -9.73 2.46
N ASN A 65 0.11 -9.23 1.50
CA ASN A 65 -0.67 -10.05 0.57
C ASN A 65 0.10 -10.43 -0.71
N ASN A 66 1.42 -10.19 -0.74
CA ASN A 66 2.32 -10.46 -1.86
C ASN A 66 1.94 -9.73 -3.16
N ILE A 67 1.27 -8.59 -3.03
CA ILE A 67 1.00 -7.69 -4.13
C ILE A 67 1.97 -6.51 -4.07
N THR A 68 2.47 -6.13 -5.24
CA THR A 68 3.33 -4.96 -5.39
C THR A 68 2.49 -3.70 -5.58
N TYR A 69 2.63 -2.73 -4.69
CA TYR A 69 1.93 -1.46 -4.72
C TYR A 69 2.83 -0.30 -5.13
N PRO A 70 2.30 0.70 -5.83
CA PRO A 70 3.07 1.87 -6.26
C PRO A 70 3.42 2.84 -5.13
N SER A 71 2.76 2.74 -3.96
CA SER A 71 3.12 3.45 -2.73
C SER A 71 2.33 2.93 -1.52
N TRP A 72 2.72 3.32 -0.31
CA TRP A 72 2.02 2.98 0.94
C TRP A 72 0.56 3.45 0.95
N CYS A 73 0.23 4.58 0.32
CA CYS A 73 -1.16 5.03 0.18
C CYS A 73 -2.02 3.97 -0.53
N HIS A 74 -1.47 3.32 -1.55
CA HIS A 74 -2.20 2.29 -2.28
C HIS A 74 -2.36 1.01 -1.46
N ILE A 75 -1.39 0.67 -0.60
CA ILE A 75 -1.51 -0.42 0.39
C ILE A 75 -2.68 -0.12 1.34
N ILE A 76 -2.71 1.07 1.96
CA ILE A 76 -3.77 1.44 2.91
C ILE A 76 -5.13 1.53 2.23
N LYS A 77 -5.19 2.07 1.01
CA LYS A 77 -6.42 2.08 0.22
C LYS A 77 -6.97 0.66 0.05
N ASP A 78 -6.12 -0.29 -0.33
CA ASP A 78 -6.55 -1.67 -0.58
C ASP A 78 -6.88 -2.42 0.73
N ALA A 79 -6.12 -2.16 1.80
CA ALA A 79 -6.43 -2.63 3.15
C ALA A 79 -7.85 -2.21 3.56
N CYS A 80 -8.19 -0.94 3.31
CA CYS A 80 -9.50 -0.40 3.61
C CYS A 80 -10.63 -1.00 2.76
N VAL A 81 -10.36 -1.32 1.49
CA VAL A 81 -11.35 -1.97 0.61
C VAL A 81 -11.56 -3.44 0.99
N THR A 82 -10.49 -4.14 1.37
CA THR A 82 -10.54 -5.56 1.73
C THR A 82 -11.01 -5.82 3.16
N GLY A 83 -10.94 -4.82 4.05
CA GLY A 83 -11.26 -4.98 5.47
C GLY A 83 -10.14 -5.66 6.28
N PHE A 84 -8.98 -5.89 5.67
CA PHE A 84 -7.83 -6.52 6.32
C PHE A 84 -6.65 -5.56 6.39
N VAL A 85 -5.89 -5.64 7.48
CA VAL A 85 -4.66 -4.87 7.60
C VAL A 85 -3.62 -5.42 6.63
N LEU A 86 -3.20 -4.58 5.68
CA LEU A 86 -2.05 -4.81 4.83
C LEU A 86 -0.88 -3.98 5.34
N GLU A 87 0.27 -4.63 5.53
CA GLU A 87 1.51 -3.96 5.92
C GLU A 87 2.54 -4.06 4.80
N THR A 88 3.50 -3.15 4.78
CA THR A 88 4.65 -3.26 3.88
C THR A 88 5.55 -4.39 4.38
N LYS A 89 5.75 -5.42 3.56
CA LYS A 89 6.68 -6.51 3.84
C LYS A 89 8.12 -6.06 3.61
N HIS A 90 8.38 -5.46 2.45
CA HIS A 90 9.67 -4.84 2.13
C HIS A 90 9.52 -3.77 1.04
N ALA A 91 10.58 -2.98 0.86
CA ALA A 91 10.70 -2.09 -0.29
C ALA A 91 11.14 -2.87 -1.53
N GLY A 92 10.63 -2.49 -2.69
CA GLY A 92 10.81 -3.22 -3.95
C GLY A 92 9.56 -4.02 -4.34
N PRO A 93 9.55 -4.58 -5.56
CA PRO A 93 8.48 -5.47 -6.00
C PRO A 93 8.54 -6.78 -5.22
N CYS A 94 7.40 -7.43 -5.02
CA CYS A 94 7.37 -8.79 -4.49
C CYS A 94 8.11 -9.74 -5.45
N ASP A 95 8.82 -10.71 -4.90
CA ASP A 95 9.53 -11.75 -5.63
C ASP A 95 8.93 -13.15 -5.38
N ALA A 96 9.55 -14.19 -5.97
CA ALA A 96 9.08 -15.56 -5.83
C ALA A 96 9.19 -16.10 -4.40
N HIS A 97 10.13 -15.60 -3.59
CA HIS A 97 10.30 -15.98 -2.19
C HIS A 97 9.26 -15.33 -1.29
N ASP A 98 8.52 -14.34 -1.80
CA ASP A 98 7.45 -13.75 -1.03
C ASP A 98 6.18 -14.61 -0.95
N SER A 99 6.00 -15.53 -1.90
CA SER A 99 4.86 -16.44 -1.95
C SER A 99 4.90 -17.47 -0.80
N PRO A 100 3.79 -17.71 -0.07
CA PRO A 100 3.75 -18.68 1.04
C PRO A 100 3.88 -20.14 0.61
N PHE A 101 4.07 -20.40 -0.69
CA PHE A 101 4.14 -21.74 -1.29
C PHE A 101 5.56 -22.16 -1.69
N TYR A 102 6.60 -21.42 -1.26
CA TYR A 102 8.01 -21.80 -1.39
C TYR A 102 8.71 -21.85 -0.04
#